data_AF-A0AB37UD68-F1
#
_entry.id   AF-A0AB37UD68-F1
#
_cell.length_a   1.000
_cell.length_b   1.000
_cell.length_c   1.000
_cell.angle_alpha   90.00
_cell.angle_beta   90.00
_cell.angle_gamma   90.00
#
_symmetry.space_group_name_H-M   'P 1'
#
loop_
_entity.id
_entity.type
_entity.pdbx_description
1 polymer ?
#
loop_
_entity_poly.entity_id
_entity_poly.type
_entity_poly.pdbx_seq_one_letter_code
_entity_poly.pdbx_strand_id
1 'polypeptide(L)'
;MTMLQFLKQNLIKTFLLTTLPLFSIMSGAIAQPKQPYLTASNSACVCDPADPFDPKAKMPQGIYKGQCLYCQQRSVQLLTPVEAAPYKPRPGAIVFANFKHKNKFWVAQIPPNAVEDAIFQIQYYTVPASPYIAHGQIRFRLKPGYEAILVPQSRSSGKADKAIRVRDMVYVANGVGLKSAAWNPVTGVFDFYAIAQEMIALEDRIEDAFNFKFTDRVEQIRLALTPRQKQQILLNAIAQSSRDQTNVMYDTISRNCTTLALRVVDSTIGYIPEKYPKEQQEYFVNLPTGPQLNEALANKKLNPETLNEFLAEQIKKLPALQLPTAPYDALLRRELVNSRSKMPTLEQEFAAQYGKKKR
;
A
#
# COMPACT_ATOMS: atom_id res chain seq x y z
N MET A 1 -35.06 -23.92 15.32
CA MET A 1 -34.53 -23.40 14.04
C MET A 1 -35.55 -23.71 12.97
N THR A 2 -36.13 -22.70 12.32
CA THR A 2 -37.27 -22.90 11.41
C THR A 2 -36.79 -23.39 10.04
N MET A 3 -37.60 -24.21 9.36
CA MET A 3 -37.32 -24.77 8.02
C MET A 3 -37.03 -23.68 6.97
N LEU A 4 -37.50 -22.44 7.22
CA LEU A 4 -37.21 -21.25 6.41
C LEU A 4 -35.76 -20.73 6.55
N GLN A 5 -35.12 -20.93 7.71
CA GLN A 5 -33.69 -20.61 7.91
C GLN A 5 -32.77 -21.65 7.24
N PHE A 6 -33.19 -22.92 7.20
CA PHE A 6 -32.45 -23.99 6.51
C PHE A 6 -32.49 -23.80 4.97
N LEU A 7 -33.61 -23.34 4.43
CA LEU A 7 -33.75 -23.05 2.99
C LEU A 7 -32.99 -21.79 2.57
N LYS A 8 -32.92 -20.74 3.40
CA LYS A 8 -32.09 -19.54 3.12
C LYS A 8 -30.59 -19.84 3.12
N GLN A 9 -30.11 -20.73 4.00
CA GLN A 9 -28.70 -21.13 4.04
C GLN A 9 -28.27 -22.02 2.87
N ASN A 10 -29.20 -22.79 2.28
CA ASN A 10 -28.90 -23.65 1.14
C ASN A 10 -29.07 -22.95 -0.22
N LEU A 11 -29.95 -21.97 -0.36
CA LEU A 11 -30.09 -21.20 -1.62
C LEU A 11 -28.84 -20.37 -1.97
N ILE A 12 -28.10 -19.89 -0.97
CA ILE A 12 -26.84 -19.15 -1.18
C ILE A 12 -25.71 -20.08 -1.65
N LYS A 13 -25.76 -21.38 -1.30
CA LYS A 13 -24.80 -22.37 -1.78
C LYS A 13 -25.08 -22.80 -3.22
N THR A 14 -26.33 -22.79 -3.66
CA THR A 14 -26.69 -23.24 -5.02
C THR A 14 -26.46 -22.17 -6.10
N PHE A 15 -26.42 -20.88 -5.75
CA PHE A 15 -26.17 -19.81 -6.74
C PHE A 15 -24.69 -19.62 -7.11
N LEU A 16 -23.77 -20.21 -6.35
CA LEU A 16 -22.31 -20.12 -6.59
C LEU A 16 -21.75 -21.26 -7.47
N LEU A 17 -22.61 -22.16 -7.98
CA LEU A 17 -22.18 -23.43 -8.59
C LEU A 17 -22.70 -23.68 -10.03
N THR A 18 -23.34 -22.71 -10.69
CA THR A 18 -23.97 -22.96 -12.01
C THR A 18 -23.41 -22.19 -13.21
N THR A 19 -22.23 -21.56 -13.14
CA THR A 19 -21.64 -20.86 -14.31
C THR A 19 -20.18 -21.15 -14.62
N LEU A 20 -19.69 -22.36 -14.37
CA LEU A 20 -18.37 -22.78 -14.87
C LEU A 20 -18.53 -24.06 -15.72
N PRO A 21 -18.47 -23.96 -17.06
CA PRO A 21 -18.35 -25.15 -17.89
C PRO A 21 -16.96 -25.75 -17.68
N LEU A 22 -16.94 -27.03 -17.30
CA LEU A 22 -15.79 -27.91 -17.25
C LEU A 22 -15.01 -27.88 -18.58
N PHE A 23 -13.72 -27.57 -18.51
CA PHE A 23 -12.75 -28.05 -19.49
C PHE A 23 -11.57 -28.69 -18.78
N SER A 24 -11.52 -30.02 -18.89
CA SER A 24 -10.44 -30.89 -18.47
C SER A 24 -9.32 -30.84 -19.49
N ILE A 25 -8.10 -30.34 -19.17
CA ILE A 25 -6.87 -30.68 -19.90
C ILE A 25 -5.65 -30.75 -18.97
N MET A 26 -5.19 -31.99 -18.77
CA MET A 26 -3.82 -32.52 -18.54
C MET A 26 -2.81 -31.75 -17.67
N SER A 27 -2.47 -32.39 -16.54
CA SER A 27 -1.30 -32.11 -15.70
C SER A 27 0.00 -32.59 -16.37
N GLY A 28 0.73 -31.66 -16.98
CA GLY A 28 2.17 -31.82 -17.20
C GLY A 28 2.93 -31.30 -15.99
N ALA A 29 3.41 -32.22 -15.14
CA ALA A 29 4.32 -31.87 -14.04
C ALA A 29 5.68 -31.43 -14.61
N ILE A 30 5.90 -30.12 -14.72
CA ILE A 30 7.24 -29.58 -14.92
C ILE A 30 7.84 -29.36 -13.53
N ALA A 31 8.66 -30.30 -13.09
CA ALA A 31 9.60 -30.09 -12.00
C ALA A 31 10.53 -28.92 -12.41
N GLN A 32 10.36 -27.75 -11.80
CA GLN A 32 11.36 -26.69 -11.92
C GLN A 32 12.60 -27.09 -11.11
N PRO A 33 13.81 -26.86 -11.64
CA PRO A 33 15.04 -27.18 -10.92
C PRO A 33 15.09 -26.36 -9.63
N LYS A 34 15.46 -27.02 -8.53
CA LYS A 34 15.86 -26.37 -7.27
C LYS A 34 16.88 -25.28 -7.62
N GLN A 35 16.44 -24.02 -7.69
CA GLN A 35 17.40 -22.93 -7.63
C GLN A 35 18.00 -22.96 -6.21
N PRO A 36 19.32 -23.02 -6.08
CA PRO A 36 19.94 -22.90 -4.78
C PRO A 36 19.54 -21.54 -4.22
N TYR A 37 18.85 -21.52 -3.08
CA TYR A 37 18.68 -20.31 -2.29
C TYR A 37 20.08 -19.74 -2.07
N LEU A 38 20.42 -18.69 -2.82
CA LEU A 38 21.76 -18.09 -2.78
C LEU A 38 22.01 -17.58 -1.36
N THR A 39 22.80 -18.36 -0.62
CA THR A 39 23.44 -17.98 0.64
C THR A 39 24.48 -16.91 0.34
N ALA A 40 24.06 -15.67 0.18
CA ALA A 40 24.95 -14.51 0.28
C ALA A 40 24.45 -13.67 1.46
N SER A 41 24.80 -14.17 2.65
CA SER A 41 24.64 -13.52 3.94
C SER A 41 25.48 -12.24 3.99
N ASN A 42 24.97 -11.13 3.46
CA ASN A 42 25.33 -9.84 4.03
C ASN A 42 24.52 -9.68 5.32
N SER A 43 25.03 -10.21 6.43
CA SER A 43 24.34 -10.25 7.74
C SER A 43 23.89 -8.87 8.23
N ALA A 44 24.48 -7.80 7.69
CA ALA A 44 24.18 -6.42 7.99
C ALA A 44 22.97 -5.85 7.22
N CYS A 45 22.47 -6.51 6.17
CA CYS A 45 21.35 -6.07 5.32
C CYS A 45 21.45 -4.61 4.81
N VAL A 46 22.66 -4.10 4.64
CA VAL A 46 22.91 -2.73 4.16
C VAL A 46 22.55 -2.63 2.67
N CYS A 47 21.69 -1.68 2.33
CA CYS A 47 21.29 -1.39 0.95
C CYS A 47 22.23 -0.40 0.28
N ASP A 48 22.64 0.64 0.99
CA ASP A 48 23.59 1.67 0.58
C ASP A 48 24.44 2.11 1.79
N PRO A 49 25.72 1.73 1.87
CA PRO A 49 26.61 2.13 2.96
C PRO A 49 26.80 3.64 3.11
N ALA A 50 26.54 4.43 2.06
CA ALA A 50 26.68 5.88 2.08
C ALA A 50 25.37 6.60 2.51
N ASP A 51 24.28 5.86 2.69
CA ASP A 51 22.99 6.40 3.13
C ASP A 51 22.89 6.38 4.67
N PRO A 52 22.86 7.55 5.34
CA PRO A 52 22.73 7.60 6.80
C PRO A 52 21.38 7.04 7.29
N PHE A 53 20.38 6.93 6.43
CA PHE A 53 19.05 6.40 6.74
C PHE A 53 18.81 5.03 6.08
N ASP A 54 19.88 4.29 5.79
CA ASP A 54 19.78 2.91 5.34
C ASP A 54 18.94 2.09 6.33
N PRO A 55 17.86 1.44 5.87
CA PRO A 55 16.90 0.81 6.78
C PRO A 55 17.44 -0.47 7.41
N LYS A 56 18.52 -1.07 6.86
CA LYS A 56 19.08 -2.37 7.28
C LYS A 56 18.00 -3.45 7.49
N ALA A 57 16.97 -3.40 6.65
CA ALA A 57 15.68 -4.02 6.91
C ALA A 57 15.77 -5.55 6.86
N LYS A 58 15.17 -6.20 7.86
CA LYS A 58 15.09 -7.66 8.00
C LYS A 58 13.65 -8.07 8.16
N MET A 59 13.31 -9.25 7.65
CA MET A 59 12.01 -9.84 7.92
C MET A 59 11.85 -10.05 9.44
N PRO A 60 10.80 -9.50 10.08
CA PRO A 60 10.71 -9.53 11.53
C PRO A 60 10.20 -10.87 12.08
N GLN A 61 9.39 -11.60 11.31
CA GLN A 61 8.71 -12.84 11.73
C GLN A 61 8.58 -13.84 10.58
N GLY A 62 7.96 -15.00 10.84
CA GLY A 62 7.71 -16.04 9.84
C GLY A 62 8.95 -16.87 9.45
N ILE A 63 8.80 -17.70 8.41
CA ILE A 63 9.84 -18.63 7.94
C ILE A 63 11.09 -17.93 7.40
N TYR A 64 11.01 -16.63 7.11
CA TYR A 64 12.11 -15.84 6.60
C TYR A 64 12.69 -14.87 7.63
N LYS A 65 12.31 -14.98 8.90
CA LYS A 65 12.79 -14.13 9.98
C LYS A 65 14.31 -13.94 9.93
N GLY A 66 14.76 -12.68 9.99
CA GLY A 66 16.16 -12.29 9.97
C GLY A 66 16.79 -12.17 8.57
N GLN A 67 16.11 -12.62 7.51
CA GLN A 67 16.60 -12.43 6.13
C GLN A 67 16.38 -11.00 5.65
N CYS A 68 17.26 -10.53 4.75
CA CYS A 68 17.23 -9.15 4.28
C CYS A 68 16.05 -8.87 3.33
N LEU A 69 15.37 -7.76 3.59
CA LEU A 69 14.26 -7.28 2.77
C LEU A 69 14.74 -6.49 1.55
N TYR A 70 13.83 -6.29 0.59
CA TYR A 70 14.08 -5.52 -0.62
C TYR A 70 14.29 -4.01 -0.33
N CYS A 71 15.33 -3.44 -0.93
CA CYS A 71 15.84 -2.10 -0.59
C CYS A 71 15.09 -0.91 -1.22
N GLN A 72 14.26 -1.15 -2.24
CA GLN A 72 13.59 -0.09 -3.01
C GLN A 72 12.24 0.33 -2.41
N GLN A 73 11.86 -0.27 -1.28
CA GLN A 73 10.67 0.07 -0.50
C GLN A 73 11.11 0.34 0.93
N ARG A 74 10.91 1.57 1.40
CA ARG A 74 11.43 2.00 2.70
C ARG A 74 10.36 2.77 3.46
N SER A 75 10.17 2.40 4.73
CA SER A 75 9.34 3.20 5.62
C SER A 75 9.99 4.55 5.86
N VAL A 76 9.14 5.56 5.98
CA VAL A 76 9.50 6.92 6.38
C VAL A 76 10.17 6.87 7.76
N GLN A 77 11.22 7.66 7.93
CA GLN A 77 11.85 7.86 9.23
C GLN A 77 11.72 9.33 9.63
N LEU A 78 10.94 9.61 10.68
CA LEU A 78 10.84 10.96 11.25
C LEU A 78 12.17 11.32 11.90
N LEU A 79 12.74 12.47 11.55
CA LEU A 79 14.01 12.91 12.10
C LEU A 79 13.81 13.73 13.38
N THR A 80 14.63 13.44 14.39
CA THR A 80 14.77 14.30 15.57
C THR A 80 15.38 15.66 15.18
N PRO A 81 15.26 16.70 16.02
CA PRO A 81 15.91 17.99 15.75
C PRO A 81 17.42 17.88 15.48
N VAL A 82 18.10 16.96 16.17
CA VAL A 82 19.55 16.72 16.00
C VAL A 82 19.85 16.08 14.64
N GLU A 83 19.10 15.06 14.25
CA GLU A 83 19.25 14.40 12.94
C GLU A 83 18.85 15.32 11.78
N ALA A 84 17.88 16.20 11.99
CA ALA A 84 17.39 17.15 11.00
C ALA A 84 18.31 18.38 10.85
N ALA A 85 19.02 18.80 11.90
CA ALA A 85 19.84 20.02 11.92
C ALA A 85 20.83 20.14 10.74
N PRO A 86 21.55 19.06 10.32
CA PRO A 86 22.40 19.12 9.16
C PRO A 86 21.66 19.63 7.91
N TYR A 87 20.38 19.28 7.73
CA TYR A 87 19.56 19.61 6.56
C TYR A 87 18.97 21.03 6.60
N LYS A 88 19.29 21.81 7.65
CA LYS A 88 18.90 23.23 7.82
C LYS A 88 17.40 23.48 7.59
N PRO A 89 16.50 22.73 8.25
CA PRO A 89 15.08 22.90 8.05
C PRO A 89 14.61 24.28 8.53
N ARG A 90 13.53 24.77 7.91
CA ARG A 90 12.84 25.97 8.42
C ARG A 90 12.27 25.67 9.82
N PRO A 91 12.17 26.69 10.71
CA PRO A 91 11.55 26.51 12.02
C PRO A 91 10.15 25.91 11.92
N GLY A 92 9.88 24.89 12.75
CA GLY A 92 8.59 24.20 12.79
C GLY A 92 8.30 23.27 11.60
N ALA A 93 9.25 23.10 10.67
CA ALA A 93 9.09 22.14 9.59
C ALA A 93 9.13 20.69 10.11
N ILE A 94 8.30 19.83 9.53
CA ILE A 94 8.37 18.38 9.72
C ILE A 94 9.46 17.87 8.78
N VAL A 95 10.42 17.12 9.33
CA VAL A 95 11.55 16.60 8.57
C VAL A 95 11.60 15.09 8.69
N PHE A 96 11.61 14.40 7.56
CA PHE A 96 11.70 12.95 7.55
C PHE A 96 12.55 12.45 6.37
N ALA A 97 13.16 11.29 6.55
CA ALA A 97 13.89 10.57 5.53
C ALA A 97 13.02 9.48 4.87
N ASN A 98 13.58 8.89 3.83
CA ASN A 98 13.03 7.87 2.95
C ASN A 98 11.83 8.36 2.10
N PHE A 99 11.77 9.66 1.78
CA PHE A 99 10.85 10.14 0.75
C PHE A 99 11.30 9.66 -0.63
N LYS A 100 10.48 8.92 -1.35
CA LYS A 100 10.81 8.38 -2.67
C LYS A 100 10.44 9.36 -3.79
N HIS A 101 11.42 9.74 -4.59
CA HIS A 101 11.23 10.56 -5.79
C HIS A 101 12.24 10.17 -6.88
N LYS A 102 11.76 9.84 -8.08
CA LYS A 102 12.53 9.39 -9.24
C LYS A 102 13.49 8.25 -8.90
N ASN A 103 12.96 7.21 -8.23
CA ASN A 103 13.71 6.03 -7.79
C ASN A 103 14.90 6.31 -6.85
N LYS A 104 14.90 7.47 -6.17
CA LYS A 104 15.87 7.83 -5.14
C LYS A 104 15.17 8.18 -3.83
N PHE A 105 15.88 8.04 -2.73
CA PHE A 105 15.42 8.45 -1.40
C PHE A 105 15.95 9.84 -1.05
N TRP A 106 15.09 10.65 -0.44
CA TRP A 106 15.33 12.04 -0.10
C TRP A 106 14.92 12.33 1.35
N VAL A 107 15.55 13.35 1.95
CA VAL A 107 14.99 13.99 3.14
C VAL A 107 13.97 15.01 2.67
N ALA A 108 12.72 14.88 3.12
CA ALA A 108 11.65 15.83 2.86
C ALA A 108 11.51 16.80 4.04
N GLN A 109 11.35 18.08 3.73
CA GLN A 109 11.04 19.14 4.67
C GLN A 109 9.67 19.73 4.32
N ILE A 110 8.69 19.56 5.21
CA ILE A 110 7.33 20.05 5.01
C ILE A 110 7.07 21.21 5.99
N PRO A 111 6.71 22.40 5.49
CA PRO A 111 6.32 23.50 6.38
C PRO A 111 5.12 23.16 7.27
N PRO A 112 4.98 23.78 8.44
CA PRO A 112 3.79 23.60 9.26
C PRO A 112 2.54 24.08 8.52
N ASN A 113 1.40 23.39 8.74
CA ASN A 113 0.10 23.72 8.14
C ASN A 113 0.10 23.78 6.60
N ALA A 114 0.98 22.99 5.96
CA ALA A 114 1.15 22.97 4.51
C ALA A 114 0.04 22.23 3.75
N VAL A 115 -0.68 21.30 4.40
CA VAL A 115 -1.66 20.45 3.70
C VAL A 115 -2.90 21.26 3.28
N GLU A 116 -3.15 21.30 1.98
CA GLU A 116 -4.35 21.88 1.36
C GLU A 116 -5.48 20.84 1.36
N ASP A 117 -5.19 19.63 0.87
CA ASP A 117 -6.13 18.51 0.76
C ASP A 117 -5.49 17.19 1.18
N ALA A 118 -6.28 16.36 1.87
CA ALA A 118 -6.03 14.94 2.06
C ALA A 118 -7.04 14.18 1.21
N ILE A 119 -6.55 13.34 0.30
CA ILE A 119 -7.33 12.66 -0.73
C ILE A 119 -7.09 11.17 -0.55
N PHE A 120 -8.13 10.40 -0.25
CA PHE A 120 -8.03 8.95 -0.26
C PHE A 120 -8.11 8.48 -1.70
N GLN A 121 -7.17 7.62 -2.11
CA GLN A 121 -7.14 7.04 -3.44
C GLN A 121 -7.40 5.54 -3.33
N ILE A 122 -8.29 5.04 -4.18
CA ILE A 122 -8.64 3.62 -4.26
C ILE A 122 -8.22 3.12 -5.65
N GLN A 123 -7.13 2.36 -5.71
CA GLN A 123 -6.72 1.67 -6.92
C GLN A 123 -7.46 0.34 -7.02
N TYR A 124 -8.43 0.25 -7.93
CA TYR A 124 -9.17 -0.98 -8.20
C TYR A 124 -8.43 -1.86 -9.20
N TYR A 125 -8.66 -3.17 -9.09
CA TYR A 125 -8.05 -4.16 -9.96
C TYR A 125 -9.02 -4.76 -10.96
N THR A 126 -8.53 -5.11 -12.15
CA THR A 126 -9.29 -5.85 -13.17
C THR A 126 -9.39 -7.34 -12.85
N VAL A 127 -8.48 -7.87 -12.02
CA VAL A 127 -8.39 -9.30 -11.69
C VAL A 127 -7.96 -9.49 -10.23
N PRO A 128 -8.84 -9.93 -9.32
CA PRO A 128 -10.29 -10.05 -9.51
C PRO A 128 -10.93 -8.66 -9.57
N ALA A 129 -11.84 -8.43 -10.52
CA ALA A 129 -12.68 -7.25 -10.50
C ALA A 129 -13.63 -7.31 -9.29
N SER A 130 -13.36 -6.50 -8.28
CA SER A 130 -14.15 -6.48 -7.05
C SER A 130 -14.03 -5.12 -6.34
N PRO A 131 -15.13 -4.53 -5.85
CA PRO A 131 -15.06 -3.32 -5.03
C PRO A 131 -14.39 -3.57 -3.67
N TYR A 132 -14.23 -4.84 -3.29
CA TYR A 132 -13.65 -5.27 -2.02
C TYR A 132 -12.15 -5.54 -2.10
N ILE A 133 -11.59 -5.59 -3.31
CA ILE A 133 -10.17 -5.89 -3.55
C ILE A 133 -9.55 -4.68 -4.23
N ALA A 134 -8.93 -3.83 -3.42
CA ALA A 134 -8.39 -2.58 -3.87
C ALA A 134 -7.23 -2.13 -2.99
N HIS A 135 -6.38 -1.29 -3.59
CA HIS A 135 -5.24 -0.72 -2.91
C HIS A 135 -5.53 0.72 -2.49
N GLY A 136 -5.82 0.88 -1.21
CA GLY A 136 -6.03 2.16 -0.55
C GLY A 136 -4.71 2.86 -0.20
N GLN A 137 -4.66 4.16 -0.49
CA GLN A 137 -3.53 5.05 -0.19
C GLN A 137 -4.03 6.48 0.06
N ILE A 138 -3.19 7.34 0.63
CA ILE A 138 -3.56 8.74 0.94
C ILE A 138 -2.65 9.69 0.18
N ARG A 139 -3.21 10.48 -0.74
CA ARG A 139 -2.54 11.60 -1.38
C ARG A 139 -2.68 12.86 -0.53
N PHE A 140 -1.56 13.52 -0.29
CA PHE A 140 -1.48 14.84 0.31
C PHE A 140 -1.16 15.86 -0.77
N ARG A 141 -2.04 16.84 -0.94
CA ARG A 141 -1.76 18.03 -1.74
C ARG A 141 -1.39 19.17 -0.81
N LEU A 142 -0.23 19.79 -1.06
CA LEU A 142 0.24 20.95 -0.32
C LEU A 142 -0.19 22.26 -0.99
N LYS A 143 -0.34 23.30 -0.17
CA LYS A 143 -0.67 24.66 -0.63
C LYS A 143 0.44 25.21 -1.53
N PRO A 144 0.12 26.01 -2.55
CA PRO A 144 1.14 26.76 -3.30
C PRO A 144 2.04 27.57 -2.37
N GLY A 145 3.36 27.49 -2.56
CA GLY A 145 4.36 28.12 -1.70
C GLY A 145 4.74 27.34 -0.44
N TYR A 146 3.98 26.29 -0.08
CA TYR A 146 4.20 25.41 1.07
C TYR A 146 4.61 23.99 0.64
N GLU A 147 5.15 23.84 -0.57
CA GLU A 147 5.58 22.56 -1.13
C GLU A 147 6.65 21.90 -0.25
N ALA A 148 6.70 20.56 -0.28
CA ALA A 148 7.74 19.80 0.35
C ALA A 148 9.05 20.09 -0.36
N ILE A 149 10.10 20.38 0.41
CA ILE A 149 11.43 20.61 -0.12
C ILE A 149 12.24 19.32 0.08
N LEU A 150 12.65 18.69 -1.01
CA LEU A 150 13.49 17.50 -0.98
C LEU A 150 14.96 17.90 -1.09
N VAL A 151 15.77 17.34 -0.20
CA VAL A 151 17.22 17.47 -0.19
C VAL A 151 17.88 16.09 -0.14
N PRO A 152 19.09 15.90 -0.71
CA PRO A 152 19.76 14.61 -0.71
C PRO A 152 19.94 14.06 0.70
N GLN A 153 19.68 12.76 0.90
CA GLN A 153 19.94 12.09 2.19
C GLN A 153 21.42 11.99 2.47
N SER A 154 22.17 11.46 1.50
CA SER A 154 23.62 11.38 1.53
C SER A 154 24.24 12.70 1.09
N ARG A 155 25.25 13.17 1.83
CA ARG A 155 26.00 14.40 1.54
C ARG A 155 27.29 14.15 0.78
N SER A 156 27.53 12.89 0.40
CA SER A 156 28.78 12.40 -0.17
C SER A 156 29.12 13.03 -1.53
N SER A 157 28.15 13.60 -2.24
CA SER A 157 28.37 14.13 -3.60
C SER A 157 29.06 15.49 -3.64
N GLY A 158 29.20 16.23 -2.53
CA GLY A 158 29.84 17.56 -2.46
C GLY A 158 29.20 18.66 -3.33
N LYS A 159 28.31 18.29 -4.26
CA LYS A 159 27.51 19.16 -5.10
C LYS A 159 26.17 19.38 -4.40
N ALA A 160 25.83 20.65 -4.22
CA ALA A 160 24.50 21.02 -3.77
C ALA A 160 23.50 20.69 -4.90
N ASP A 161 22.85 19.54 -4.82
CA ASP A 161 21.73 19.25 -5.71
C ASP A 161 20.66 20.34 -5.51
N LYS A 162 20.10 20.81 -6.63
CA LYS A 162 19.02 21.79 -6.59
C LYS A 162 17.85 21.20 -5.81
N ALA A 163 17.41 21.90 -4.78
CA ALA A 163 16.27 21.49 -3.97
C ALA A 163 15.03 21.26 -4.87
N ILE A 164 14.39 20.10 -4.69
CA ILE A 164 13.20 19.72 -5.47
C ILE A 164 11.97 20.13 -4.66
N ARG A 165 11.00 20.75 -5.33
CA ARG A 165 9.74 21.16 -4.70
C ARG A 165 8.65 20.19 -5.13
N VAL A 166 8.03 19.49 -4.18
CA VAL A 166 6.97 18.51 -4.43
C VAL A 166 5.68 19.01 -3.79
N ARG A 167 4.65 19.19 -4.62
CA ARG A 167 3.33 19.64 -4.16
C ARG A 167 2.42 18.49 -3.74
N ASP A 168 2.47 17.39 -4.47
CA ASP A 168 1.62 16.23 -4.24
C ASP A 168 2.48 15.02 -3.89
N MET A 169 2.16 14.38 -2.77
CA MET A 169 2.82 13.17 -2.30
C MET A 169 1.78 12.13 -1.88
N VAL A 170 2.16 10.86 -1.87
CA VAL A 170 1.29 9.74 -1.55
C VAL A 170 1.90 8.94 -0.41
N TYR A 171 1.15 8.81 0.66
CA TYR A 171 1.38 7.81 1.69
C TYR A 171 0.76 6.48 1.25
N VAL A 172 1.55 5.43 1.27
CA VAL A 172 1.13 4.09 0.86
C VAL A 172 1.82 3.04 1.71
N ALA A 173 1.09 2.02 2.13
CA ALA A 173 1.69 0.87 2.81
C ALA A 173 1.78 -0.31 1.83
N ASN A 174 2.98 -0.77 1.52
CA ASN A 174 3.23 -1.85 0.59
C ASN A 174 3.80 -3.08 1.31
N GLY A 175 3.46 -4.26 0.79
CA GLY A 175 4.15 -5.49 1.17
C GLY A 175 5.58 -5.49 0.62
N VAL A 176 6.56 -5.81 1.46
CA VAL A 176 7.98 -5.90 1.10
C VAL A 176 8.47 -7.31 1.32
N GLY A 177 8.95 -7.94 0.24
CA GLY A 177 9.51 -9.29 0.26
C GLY A 177 11.03 -9.31 0.41
N LEU A 178 11.59 -10.52 0.34
CA LEU A 178 13.04 -10.73 0.31
C LEU A 178 13.67 -10.23 -1.00
N LYS A 179 14.94 -9.85 -0.96
CA LYS A 179 15.71 -9.42 -2.15
C LYS A 179 15.80 -10.50 -3.23
N SER A 180 15.83 -11.77 -2.86
CA SER A 180 16.12 -12.92 -3.73
C SER A 180 14.93 -13.84 -4.00
N ALA A 181 13.74 -13.55 -3.45
CA ALA A 181 12.62 -14.46 -3.58
C ALA A 181 11.95 -14.33 -4.96
N ALA A 182 12.00 -15.40 -5.75
CA ALA A 182 11.00 -15.66 -6.79
C ALA A 182 9.68 -16.05 -6.12
N TRP A 183 8.57 -15.49 -6.59
CA TRP A 183 7.28 -15.54 -5.90
C TRP A 183 6.45 -16.81 -6.18
N ASN A 184 5.59 -17.20 -5.22
CA ASN A 184 4.55 -18.23 -5.34
C ASN A 184 3.20 -17.72 -4.76
N PRO A 185 2.05 -17.95 -5.43
CA PRO A 185 0.71 -17.53 -4.99
C PRO A 185 0.32 -17.82 -3.56
N VAL A 186 0.83 -18.91 -2.99
CA VAL A 186 0.51 -19.30 -1.63
C VAL A 186 1.03 -18.28 -0.63
N THR A 187 2.09 -17.53 -0.94
CA THR A 187 2.91 -16.79 0.04
C THR A 187 2.28 -15.55 0.67
N GLY A 188 1.31 -14.88 0.02
CA GLY A 188 0.71 -13.62 0.53
C GLY A 188 -0.08 -13.74 1.84
N VAL A 189 -0.44 -14.97 2.25
CA VAL A 189 -1.30 -15.24 3.41
C VAL A 189 -0.51 -15.80 4.61
N PHE A 190 0.81 -16.03 4.50
CA PHE A 190 1.59 -16.77 5.50
C PHE A 190 2.76 -15.99 6.12
N ASP A 191 2.63 -14.68 6.35
CA ASP A 191 3.73 -13.86 6.90
C ASP A 191 4.99 -13.85 6.00
N PHE A 192 4.82 -13.71 4.68
CA PHE A 192 5.96 -13.67 3.74
C PHE A 192 6.43 -12.25 3.44
N TYR A 193 5.67 -11.25 3.88
CA TYR A 193 5.89 -9.85 3.59
C TYR A 193 5.90 -9.06 4.87
N ALA A 194 6.93 -8.24 5.03
CA ALA A 194 6.87 -7.11 5.95
C ALA A 194 6.06 -5.98 5.30
N ILE A 195 5.76 -4.94 6.05
CA ILE A 195 5.13 -3.72 5.54
C ILE A 195 6.16 -2.61 5.48
N ALA A 196 6.28 -1.92 4.35
CA ALA A 196 6.89 -0.60 4.29
C ALA A 196 5.81 0.47 4.09
N GLN A 197 5.82 1.49 4.94
CA GLN A 197 4.88 2.60 4.90
C GLN A 197 5.59 3.80 4.25
N GLU A 198 5.47 3.91 2.94
CA GLU A 198 6.26 4.82 2.11
C GLU A 198 5.59 6.20 1.97
N MET A 199 6.39 7.24 1.76
CA MET A 199 5.95 8.53 1.21
C MET A 199 6.62 8.71 -0.15
N ILE A 200 5.82 8.85 -1.19
CA ILE A 200 6.27 8.84 -2.59
C ILE A 200 5.75 10.08 -3.30
N ALA A 201 6.53 10.67 -4.20
CA ALA A 201 6.04 11.72 -5.09
C ALA A 201 4.87 11.20 -5.95
N LEU A 202 3.83 12.01 -6.16
CA LEU A 202 2.65 11.56 -6.91
C LEU A 202 3.01 11.11 -8.33
N GLU A 203 3.93 11.79 -9.01
CA GLU A 203 4.36 11.47 -10.36
C GLU A 203 4.93 10.06 -10.50
N ASP A 204 5.71 9.59 -9.53
CA ASP A 204 6.22 8.22 -9.51
C ASP A 204 5.07 7.24 -9.24
N ARG A 205 4.15 7.60 -8.35
CA ARG A 205 3.02 6.74 -8.02
C ARG A 205 2.03 6.60 -9.18
N ILE A 206 1.84 7.65 -9.96
CA ILE A 206 1.08 7.64 -11.22
C ILE A 206 1.70 6.63 -12.17
N GLU A 207 3.02 6.67 -12.34
CA GLU A 207 3.73 5.72 -13.20
C GLU A 207 3.53 4.27 -12.72
N ASP A 208 3.70 4.01 -11.42
CA ASP A 208 3.48 2.69 -10.83
C ASP A 208 2.05 2.18 -11.05
N ALA A 209 1.05 3.03 -10.76
CA ALA A 209 -0.37 2.65 -10.92
C ALA A 209 -0.71 2.35 -12.37
N PHE A 210 -0.18 3.12 -13.33
CA PHE A 210 -0.50 2.96 -14.75
C PHE A 210 0.30 1.84 -15.42
N ASN A 211 1.51 1.53 -14.95
CA ASN A 211 2.30 0.40 -15.43
C ASN A 211 1.86 -0.93 -14.79
N PHE A 212 1.09 -0.89 -13.70
CA PHE A 212 0.50 -2.08 -13.11
C PHE A 212 -0.64 -2.59 -14.00
N LYS A 213 -0.37 -3.69 -14.72
CA LYS A 213 -1.26 -4.24 -15.76
C LYS A 213 -2.68 -4.62 -15.31
N PHE A 214 -2.90 -4.79 -14.00
CA PHE A 214 -4.23 -5.07 -13.47
C PHE A 214 -4.93 -3.84 -12.90
N THR A 215 -4.37 -2.64 -13.02
CA THR A 215 -5.10 -1.44 -12.61
C THR A 215 -6.28 -1.25 -13.55
N ASP A 216 -7.49 -1.27 -13.00
CA ASP A 216 -8.70 -0.85 -13.71
C ASP A 216 -8.75 0.68 -13.76
N ARG A 217 -8.85 1.28 -12.58
CA ARG A 217 -8.95 2.72 -12.34
C ARG A 217 -8.42 3.09 -10.96
N VAL A 218 -8.03 4.36 -10.79
CA VAL A 218 -7.73 4.95 -9.47
C VAL A 218 -8.76 6.03 -9.14
N GLU A 219 -9.72 5.67 -8.30
CA GLU A 219 -10.71 6.61 -7.75
C GLU A 219 -10.06 7.54 -6.74
N GLN A 220 -10.49 8.80 -6.72
CA GLN A 220 -9.98 9.82 -5.82
C GLN A 220 -11.13 10.46 -5.03
N ILE A 221 -10.97 10.53 -3.71
CA ILE A 221 -11.99 11.01 -2.78
C ILE A 221 -11.35 12.04 -1.87
N ARG A 222 -11.70 13.32 -2.05
CA ARG A 222 -11.28 14.36 -1.12
C ARG A 222 -11.96 14.13 0.23
N LEU A 223 -11.16 13.92 1.27
CA LEU A 223 -11.70 13.67 2.61
C LEU A 223 -12.29 14.97 3.20
N ALA A 224 -13.50 14.88 3.72
CA ALA A 224 -14.23 15.97 4.38
C ALA A 224 -13.64 16.28 5.76
N LEU A 225 -12.41 16.80 5.79
CA LEU A 225 -11.65 17.10 7.00
C LEU A 225 -11.48 18.60 7.22
N THR A 226 -11.46 19.01 8.49
CA THR A 226 -11.02 20.37 8.88
C THR A 226 -9.55 20.60 8.52
N PRO A 227 -9.09 21.85 8.36
CA PRO A 227 -7.67 22.13 8.09
C PRO A 227 -6.71 21.51 9.11
N ARG A 228 -7.08 21.52 10.40
CA ARG A 228 -6.30 20.88 11.47
C ARG A 228 -6.21 19.37 11.28
N GLN A 229 -7.34 18.71 10.98
CA GLN A 229 -7.35 17.26 10.73
C GLN A 229 -6.53 16.90 9.49
N LYS A 230 -6.58 17.70 8.41
CA LYS A 230 -5.75 17.47 7.21
C LYS A 230 -4.23 17.50 7.51
N GLN A 231 -3.80 18.40 8.40
CA GLN A 231 -2.40 18.42 8.84
C GLN A 231 -2.08 17.24 9.77
N GLN A 232 -3.00 16.92 10.69
CA GLN A 232 -2.81 15.85 11.67
C GLN A 232 -2.71 14.46 11.02
N ILE A 233 -3.49 14.19 9.97
CA ILE A 233 -3.44 12.91 9.27
C ILE A 233 -2.10 12.69 8.56
N LEU A 234 -1.46 13.74 8.03
CA LEU A 234 -0.09 13.66 7.52
C LEU A 234 0.91 13.34 8.64
N LEU A 235 0.80 14.00 9.79
CA LEU A 235 1.64 13.74 10.95
C LEU A 235 1.48 12.29 11.46
N ASN A 236 0.25 11.80 11.52
CA ASN A 236 -0.05 10.43 11.93
C ASN A 236 0.50 9.42 10.92
N ALA A 237 0.44 9.70 9.61
CA ALA A 237 1.04 8.84 8.58
C ALA A 237 2.57 8.70 8.77
N ILE A 238 3.25 9.83 8.96
CA ILE A 238 4.71 9.87 9.17
C ILE A 238 5.08 9.18 10.49
N ALA A 239 4.37 9.48 11.58
CA ALA A 239 4.63 8.89 12.89
C ALA A 239 4.38 7.38 12.91
N GLN A 240 3.29 6.92 12.30
CA GLN A 240 2.98 5.49 12.17
C GLN A 240 4.08 4.77 11.39
N SER A 241 4.45 5.31 10.23
CA SER A 241 5.51 4.74 9.40
C SER A 241 6.86 4.68 10.14
N SER A 242 7.25 5.76 10.81
CA SER A 242 8.50 5.84 11.55
C SER A 242 8.56 4.91 12.75
N ARG A 243 7.44 4.71 13.44
CA ARG A 243 7.34 3.81 14.58
C ARG A 243 7.38 2.35 14.15
N ASP A 244 6.59 2.01 13.15
CA ASP A 244 6.40 0.62 12.72
C ASP A 244 7.59 0.13 11.88
N GLN A 245 8.24 1.03 11.13
CA GLN A 245 9.30 0.73 10.16
C GLN A 245 8.91 -0.47 9.28
N THR A 246 9.74 -1.51 9.23
CA THR A 246 9.43 -2.81 8.58
C THR A 246 9.21 -3.93 9.60
N ASN A 247 8.91 -3.58 10.86
CA ASN A 247 8.76 -4.53 11.97
C ASN A 247 7.36 -5.18 12.02
N VAL A 248 6.51 -4.91 11.04
CA VAL A 248 5.12 -5.34 11.00
C VAL A 248 4.90 -6.24 9.78
N MET A 249 4.25 -7.38 10.00
CA MET A 249 3.87 -8.31 8.92
C MET A 249 2.64 -7.83 8.16
N TYR A 250 2.67 -7.99 6.84
CA TYR A 250 1.53 -7.76 5.97
C TYR A 250 0.53 -8.90 6.10
N ASP A 251 -0.73 -8.55 6.30
CA ASP A 251 -1.84 -9.48 6.30
C ASP A 251 -2.90 -8.99 5.31
N THR A 252 -3.26 -9.85 4.35
CA THR A 252 -4.19 -9.50 3.25
C THR A 252 -5.56 -9.03 3.74
N ILE A 253 -5.98 -9.33 4.97
CA ILE A 253 -7.35 -9.07 5.45
C ILE A 253 -7.39 -7.96 6.52
N SER A 254 -6.46 -8.00 7.45
CA SER A 254 -6.48 -7.23 8.70
C SER A 254 -5.34 -6.20 8.77
N ARG A 255 -4.32 -6.34 7.92
CA ARG A 255 -3.13 -5.48 7.96
C ARG A 255 -2.49 -5.30 6.59
N ASN A 256 -3.25 -4.70 5.69
CA ASN A 256 -2.87 -4.37 4.33
C ASN A 256 -2.83 -2.84 4.09
N CYS A 257 -2.54 -2.43 2.85
CA CYS A 257 -2.46 -1.04 2.44
C CYS A 257 -3.70 -0.20 2.82
N THR A 258 -4.89 -0.76 2.62
CA THR A 258 -6.17 -0.09 2.85
C THR A 258 -6.42 0.06 4.35
N THR A 259 -6.26 -1.02 5.12
CA THR A 259 -6.42 -0.96 6.59
C THR A 259 -5.43 0.01 7.23
N LEU A 260 -4.19 0.10 6.72
CA LEU A 260 -3.19 1.01 7.26
C LEU A 260 -3.44 2.46 6.86
N ALA A 261 -3.96 2.72 5.66
CA ALA A 261 -4.43 4.04 5.29
C ALA A 261 -5.62 4.47 6.16
N LEU A 262 -6.61 3.59 6.36
CA LEU A 262 -7.75 3.88 7.24
C LEU A 262 -7.35 4.04 8.70
N ARG A 263 -6.38 3.28 9.21
CA ARG A 263 -5.86 3.47 10.59
C ARG A 263 -5.27 4.88 10.81
N VAL A 264 -4.58 5.41 9.81
CA VAL A 264 -4.06 6.79 9.84
C VAL A 264 -5.20 7.80 9.86
N VAL A 265 -6.26 7.56 9.09
CA VAL A 265 -7.50 8.36 9.13
C VAL A 265 -8.16 8.27 10.52
N ASP A 266 -8.36 7.06 11.03
CA ASP A 266 -9.10 6.76 12.26
C ASP A 266 -8.44 7.40 13.49
N SER A 267 -7.12 7.26 13.59
CA SER A 267 -6.32 7.93 14.63
C SER A 267 -6.41 9.46 14.58
N THR A 268 -6.79 10.04 13.45
CA THR A 268 -6.92 11.50 13.29
C THR A 268 -8.30 12.00 13.69
N ILE A 269 -9.35 11.27 13.29
CA ILE A 269 -10.74 11.68 13.56
C ILE A 269 -11.29 11.11 14.86
N GLY A 270 -10.50 10.28 15.57
CA GLY A 270 -10.93 9.62 16.81
C GLY A 270 -11.94 8.50 16.57
N TYR A 271 -11.93 7.90 15.37
CA TYR A 271 -12.76 6.74 15.07
C TYR A 271 -12.15 5.51 15.74
N ILE A 272 -12.97 4.74 16.48
CA ILE A 272 -12.54 3.56 17.23
C ILE A 272 -13.37 2.38 16.74
N PRO A 273 -12.88 1.60 15.75
CA PRO A 273 -13.60 0.47 15.17
C PRO A 273 -14.02 -0.58 16.23
N GLU A 274 -13.25 -0.70 17.30
CA GLU A 274 -13.48 -1.69 18.36
C GLU A 274 -14.71 -1.39 19.23
N LYS A 275 -15.26 -0.17 19.16
CA LYS A 275 -16.51 0.19 19.84
C LYS A 275 -17.75 -0.36 19.14
N TYR A 276 -17.63 -0.81 17.89
CA TYR A 276 -18.72 -1.41 17.15
C TYR A 276 -18.85 -2.90 17.50
N PRO A 277 -20.08 -3.46 17.52
CA PRO A 277 -20.29 -4.90 17.63
C PRO A 277 -19.37 -5.68 16.69
N LYS A 278 -18.92 -6.87 17.11
CA LYS A 278 -18.04 -7.71 16.27
C LYS A 278 -18.62 -7.92 14.87
N GLU A 279 -19.95 -7.91 14.77
CA GLU A 279 -20.68 -8.08 13.51
C GLU A 279 -20.66 -6.87 12.57
N GLN A 280 -20.09 -5.76 13.04
CA GLN A 280 -19.94 -4.49 12.33
C GLN A 280 -18.46 -4.14 12.14
N GLN A 281 -17.54 -4.99 12.59
CA GLN A 281 -16.11 -4.78 12.39
C GLN A 281 -15.74 -4.95 10.91
N GLU A 282 -14.90 -4.04 10.41
CA GLU A 282 -14.58 -3.95 9.00
C GLU A 282 -13.37 -4.83 8.66
N TYR A 283 -13.53 -5.62 7.59
CA TYR A 283 -12.45 -6.42 7.00
C TYR A 283 -12.21 -5.94 5.58
N PHE A 284 -10.95 -5.83 5.18
CA PHE A 284 -10.59 -5.32 3.86
C PHE A 284 -9.71 -6.34 3.18
N VAL A 285 -10.02 -6.79 1.97
CA VAL A 285 -9.19 -7.74 1.26
C VAL A 285 -8.25 -6.99 0.34
N ASN A 286 -6.94 -7.21 0.46
CA ASN A 286 -6.00 -6.68 -0.52
C ASN A 286 -4.82 -7.60 -0.81
N LEU A 287 -4.52 -7.76 -2.11
CA LEU A 287 -3.38 -8.52 -2.59
C LEU A 287 -2.10 -7.69 -2.43
N PRO A 288 -0.99 -8.30 -1.95
CA PRO A 288 0.29 -7.60 -1.92
C PRO A 288 0.72 -7.22 -3.34
N THR A 289 1.02 -5.94 -3.58
CA THR A 289 1.54 -5.44 -4.87
C THR A 289 3.06 -5.55 -4.93
N GLY A 290 3.64 -5.72 -6.12
CA GLY A 290 5.10 -5.67 -6.30
C GLY A 290 5.62 -6.32 -7.59
N PRO A 291 6.91 -6.09 -7.94
CA PRO A 291 7.53 -6.62 -9.15
C PRO A 291 7.40 -8.14 -9.31
N GLN A 292 7.47 -8.89 -8.20
CA GLN A 292 7.40 -10.34 -8.26
C GLN A 292 5.98 -10.88 -8.48
N LEU A 293 4.94 -10.23 -7.93
CA LEU A 293 3.54 -10.52 -8.28
C LEU A 293 3.29 -10.19 -9.75
N ASN A 294 3.82 -9.05 -10.23
CA ASN A 294 3.70 -8.60 -11.61
C ASN A 294 4.28 -9.62 -12.60
N GLU A 295 5.47 -10.14 -12.29
CA GLU A 295 6.19 -11.14 -13.08
C GLU A 295 5.45 -12.49 -13.10
N ALA A 296 4.96 -12.97 -11.97
CA ALA A 296 4.22 -14.23 -11.89
C ALA A 296 2.89 -14.20 -12.66
N LEU A 297 2.16 -13.10 -12.54
CA LEU A 297 0.98 -12.86 -13.35
C LEU A 297 1.31 -12.63 -14.82
N ALA A 298 2.56 -12.29 -15.18
CA ALA A 298 2.96 -11.99 -16.57
C ALA A 298 3.34 -13.29 -17.30
N ASN A 299 3.93 -14.21 -16.54
CA ASN A 299 4.39 -15.50 -17.00
C ASN A 299 3.26 -16.55 -17.05
N LYS A 300 1.98 -16.15 -16.98
CA LYS A 300 0.78 -17.01 -17.03
C LYS A 300 0.77 -18.19 -16.04
N LYS A 301 1.58 -18.12 -14.96
CA LYS A 301 1.58 -19.11 -13.87
C LYS A 301 0.43 -18.90 -12.89
N LEU A 302 -0.27 -17.78 -13.02
CA LEU A 302 -1.60 -17.51 -12.50
C LEU A 302 -2.40 -16.87 -13.63
N ASN A 303 -3.57 -17.42 -13.89
CA ASN A 303 -4.59 -16.74 -14.66
C ASN A 303 -5.66 -16.20 -13.69
N PRO A 304 -6.54 -15.28 -14.13
CA PRO A 304 -7.64 -14.77 -13.32
C PRO A 304 -8.44 -15.87 -12.62
N GLU A 305 -8.69 -16.99 -13.29
CA GLU A 305 -9.48 -18.12 -12.79
C GLU A 305 -8.81 -18.80 -11.60
N THR A 306 -7.54 -19.20 -11.72
CA THR A 306 -6.76 -19.86 -10.66
C THR A 306 -6.48 -18.97 -9.45
N LEU A 307 -6.29 -17.66 -9.67
CA LEU A 307 -6.19 -16.69 -8.59
C LEU A 307 -7.54 -16.56 -7.86
N ASN A 308 -8.65 -16.49 -8.61
CA ASN A 308 -10.00 -16.41 -8.05
C ASN A 308 -10.35 -17.68 -7.26
N GLU A 309 -10.02 -18.86 -7.77
CA GLU A 309 -10.23 -20.14 -7.10
C GLU A 309 -9.42 -20.24 -5.80
N PHE A 310 -8.14 -19.86 -5.83
CA PHE A 310 -7.31 -19.84 -4.63
C PHE A 310 -7.88 -18.88 -3.57
N LEU A 311 -8.25 -17.65 -3.97
CA LEU A 311 -8.84 -16.68 -3.05
C LEU A 311 -10.18 -17.17 -2.50
N ALA A 312 -11.03 -17.77 -3.34
CA ALA A 312 -12.29 -18.36 -2.91
C ALA A 312 -12.08 -19.50 -1.90
N GLU A 313 -11.09 -20.37 -2.11
CA GLU A 313 -10.73 -21.44 -1.17
C GLU A 313 -10.18 -20.92 0.16
N GLN A 314 -9.39 -19.84 0.15
CA GLN A 314 -8.96 -19.20 1.39
C GLN A 314 -10.12 -18.52 2.11
N ILE A 315 -10.99 -17.83 1.38
CA ILE A 315 -12.19 -17.18 1.94
C ILE A 315 -13.10 -18.21 2.64
N LYS A 316 -13.26 -19.41 2.07
CA LYS A 316 -14.04 -20.51 2.68
C LYS A 316 -13.45 -21.03 4.00
N LYS A 317 -12.14 -20.90 4.22
CA LYS A 317 -11.44 -21.35 5.44
C LYS A 317 -11.52 -20.34 6.58
N LEU A 318 -11.92 -19.11 6.27
CA LEU A 318 -12.10 -18.10 7.30
C LEU A 318 -13.39 -18.41 8.08
N PRO A 319 -13.43 -18.17 9.42
CA PRO A 319 -14.66 -18.27 10.19
C PRO A 319 -15.74 -17.41 9.51
N ALA A 320 -17.01 -17.87 9.50
CA ALA A 320 -18.13 -17.24 8.78
C ALA A 320 -18.08 -15.70 8.85
N LEU A 321 -17.43 -15.09 7.86
CA LEU A 321 -16.96 -13.72 7.96
C LEU A 321 -18.10 -12.80 7.55
N GLN A 322 -18.17 -11.61 8.14
CA GLN A 322 -18.84 -10.50 7.46
C GLN A 322 -18.27 -10.37 6.05
N LEU A 323 -19.12 -9.99 5.10
CA LEU A 323 -18.65 -9.53 3.80
C LEU A 323 -17.58 -8.44 4.01
N PRO A 324 -16.46 -8.48 3.26
CA PRO A 324 -15.47 -7.41 3.32
C PRO A 324 -16.14 -6.04 3.07
N THR A 325 -15.64 -5.01 3.73
CA THR A 325 -16.13 -3.64 3.52
C THR A 325 -15.41 -3.02 2.32
N ALA A 326 -16.16 -2.49 1.36
CA ALA A 326 -15.57 -1.73 0.27
C ALA A 326 -14.93 -0.44 0.83
N PRO A 327 -13.73 -0.02 0.37
CA PRO A 327 -13.05 1.14 0.96
C PRO A 327 -13.87 2.44 0.88
N TYR A 328 -14.69 2.61 -0.16
CA TYR A 328 -15.60 3.75 -0.28
C TYR A 328 -16.65 3.78 0.85
N ASP A 329 -17.28 2.64 1.13
CA ASP A 329 -18.30 2.51 2.18
C ASP A 329 -17.69 2.78 3.57
N ALA A 330 -16.45 2.35 3.79
CA ALA A 330 -15.71 2.65 5.01
C ALA A 330 -15.55 4.17 5.23
N LEU A 331 -15.29 4.93 4.16
CA LEU A 331 -15.19 6.40 4.24
C LEU A 331 -16.55 7.06 4.48
N LEU A 332 -17.64 6.52 3.92
CA LEU A 332 -19.00 6.99 4.19
C LEU A 332 -19.37 6.83 5.68
N ARG A 333 -19.08 5.67 6.27
CA ARG A 333 -19.35 5.40 7.70
C ARG A 333 -18.56 6.29 8.64
N ARG A 334 -17.42 6.81 8.20
CA ARG A 334 -16.59 7.79 8.93
C ARG A 334 -17.06 9.23 8.71
N GLU A 335 -18.13 9.44 7.94
CA GLU A 335 -18.65 10.76 7.56
C GLU A 335 -17.62 11.62 6.81
N LEU A 336 -16.71 10.98 6.07
CA LEU A 336 -15.61 11.66 5.37
C LEU A 336 -15.93 11.99 3.91
N VAL A 337 -17.16 11.72 3.47
CA VAL A 337 -17.62 11.94 2.11
C VAL A 337 -18.79 12.92 2.14
N ASN A 338 -18.66 14.04 1.43
CA ASN A 338 -19.73 15.02 1.23
C ASN A 338 -19.77 15.52 -0.22
N SER A 339 -20.58 16.56 -0.49
CA SER A 339 -20.74 17.12 -1.84
C SER A 339 -19.44 17.64 -2.50
N ARG A 340 -18.39 17.91 -1.72
CA ARG A 340 -17.07 18.37 -2.20
C ARG A 340 -16.04 17.25 -2.32
N SER A 341 -16.39 16.02 -1.92
CA SER A 341 -15.49 14.88 -1.91
C SER A 341 -15.25 14.26 -3.29
N LYS A 342 -16.20 14.42 -4.21
CA LYS A 342 -16.08 13.90 -5.57
C LYS A 342 -14.93 14.59 -6.31
N MET A 343 -14.01 13.80 -6.86
CA MET A 343 -12.92 14.24 -7.71
C MET A 343 -12.92 13.44 -9.03
N PRO A 344 -12.31 13.97 -10.10
CA PRO A 344 -11.96 13.15 -11.26
C PRO A 344 -11.08 11.97 -10.84
N THR A 345 -11.18 10.85 -11.57
CA THR A 345 -10.22 9.74 -11.36
C THR A 345 -8.80 10.21 -11.67
N LEU A 346 -7.79 9.48 -11.20
CA LEU A 346 -6.39 9.86 -11.43
C LEU A 346 -6.08 9.94 -12.93
N GLU A 347 -6.63 9.03 -13.72
CA GLU A 347 -6.51 9.00 -15.18
C GLU A 347 -7.12 10.25 -15.83
N GLN A 348 -8.27 10.71 -15.32
CA GLN A 348 -8.93 11.91 -15.81
C GLN A 348 -8.17 13.19 -15.43
N GLU A 349 -7.66 13.28 -14.20
CA GLU A 349 -6.87 14.43 -13.74
C GLU A 349 -5.53 14.54 -14.49
N PHE A 350 -4.92 13.40 -14.82
CA PHE A 350 -3.62 13.32 -15.49
C PHE A 350 -3.72 12.75 -16.91
N ALA A 351 -4.77 13.13 -17.64
CA ALA A 351 -5.05 12.63 -18.98
C ALA A 351 -3.90 12.86 -19.98
N ALA A 352 -3.15 13.96 -19.85
CA ALA A 352 -2.02 14.26 -20.73
C ALA A 352 -0.83 13.29 -20.54
N GLN A 353 -0.62 12.83 -19.30
CA GLN A 353 0.35 11.79 -18.96
C GLN A 353 -0.12 10.42 -19.46
N TYR A 354 -1.44 10.21 -19.52
CA TYR A 354 -2.08 8.96 -19.94
C TYR A 354 -2.16 8.78 -21.47
N GLY A 355 -2.56 9.82 -22.21
CA GLY A 355 -2.81 9.76 -23.66
C GLY A 355 -1.59 9.39 -24.52
N LYS A 356 -0.39 9.36 -23.94
CA LYS A 356 0.86 8.95 -24.60
C LYS A 356 1.14 7.45 -24.52
N LYS A 357 0.44 6.69 -23.67
CA LYS A 357 0.54 5.23 -23.57
C LYS A 357 -0.73 4.61 -24.17
N LYS A 358 -0.71 4.29 -25.48
CA LYS A 358 -1.75 3.40 -26.03
C LYS A 358 -1.63 2.05 -25.29
N ARG A 359 -2.72 1.63 -24.63
CA ARG A 359 -2.85 0.31 -24.00
C ARG A 359 -2.63 -0.81 -24.99
#